data_AF-A0A967PBX6-F1
#
_entry.id   AF-A0A967PBX6-F1
#
_cell.length_a   1.000
_cell.length_b   1.000
_cell.length_c   1.000
_cell.angle_alpha   90.00
_cell.angle_beta   90.00
_cell.angle_gamma   90.00
#
_symmetry.space_group_name_H-M   'P 1'
#
loop_
_entity.id
_entity.type
_entity.pdbx_description
1 polymer ?
#
loop_
_entity_poly.entity_id
_entity_poly.type
_entity_poly.pdbx_seq_one_letter_code
_entity_poly.pdbx_strand_id
1 'polypeptide(L)' 'MDNKFEYIATQTDDGFVVNLKNAVNNTIEIKNEDIEIFAKTLSDKLVTDRDIILTEKEEILFNIWQMLLVPENIVH' A
#
# COMPACT_ATOMS: atom_id res chain seq x y z
N MET A 1 -13.69 -15.48 -1.80
CA MET A 1 -12.43 -15.90 -2.42
C MET A 1 -11.37 -14.99 -1.83
N ASP A 2 -10.63 -15.47 -0.84
CA ASP A 2 -9.54 -14.72 -0.21
C ASP A 2 -8.34 -14.74 -1.15
N ASN A 3 -8.33 -13.88 -2.17
CA ASN A 3 -7.09 -13.53 -2.85
C ASN A 3 -6.30 -12.61 -1.91
N LYS A 4 -5.71 -13.18 -0.85
CA LYS A 4 -4.71 -12.47 -0.08
C LYS A 4 -3.48 -12.36 -0.96
N PHE A 5 -3.23 -11.16 -1.49
CA PHE A 5 -2.02 -10.85 -2.22
C PHE A 5 -0.83 -11.01 -1.27
N GLU A 6 -0.05 -12.07 -1.46
CA GLU A 6 1.17 -12.28 -0.69
C GLU A 6 2.31 -11.49 -1.34
N TYR A 7 2.86 -10.54 -0.59
CA TYR A 7 4.02 -9.76 -1.00
C TYR A 7 4.98 -9.53 0.15
N ILE A 8 6.21 -9.17 -0.20
CA ILE A 8 7.23 -8.67 0.74
C ILE A 8 7.53 -7.23 0.33
N ALA A 9 7.34 -6.29 1.24
CA ALA A 9 7.73 -4.90 1.07
C ALA A 9 9.03 -4.62 1.84
N THR A 10 10.06 -4.17 1.15
CA THR A 10 11.34 -3.78 1.74
C THR A 10 11.49 -2.27 1.64
N GLN A 11 11.75 -1.61 2.77
CA GLN A 11 11.98 -0.17 2.81
C GLN A 11 13.30 0.19 2.10
N THR A 12 13.29 1.31 1.39
CA THR A 12 14.45 1.95 0.76
C THR A 12 14.52 3.42 1.16
N ASP A 13 15.56 4.13 0.72
CA ASP A 13 15.72 5.57 0.99
C ASP A 13 14.60 6.43 0.39
N ASP A 14 13.96 5.98 -0.71
CA ASP A 14 12.92 6.72 -1.45
C ASP A 14 11.52 6.09 -1.33
N GLY A 15 11.36 5.04 -0.52
CA GLY A 15 10.07 4.37 -0.31
C GLY A 15 10.21 2.88 -0.07
N PHE A 16 9.63 2.07 -0.96
CA PHE A 16 9.55 0.61 -0.82
C PHE A 16 9.74 -0.11 -2.15
N VAL A 17 10.40 -1.25 -2.09
CA VAL A 17 10.42 -2.26 -3.16
C VAL A 17 9.53 -3.40 -2.73
N VAL A 18 8.46 -3.66 -3.49
CA VAL A 18 7.47 -4.70 -3.20
C VAL A 18 7.64 -5.86 -4.16
N ASN A 19 7.85 -7.07 -3.64
CA ASN A 19 7.94 -8.29 -4.43
C ASN A 19 6.69 -9.14 -4.21
N LEU A 20 5.85 -9.30 -5.24
CA LEU A 20 4.68 -10.18 -5.18
C LEU A 20 5.11 -11.64 -5.34
N LYS A 21 4.67 -12.53 -4.47
CA LYS A 21 5.16 -13.93 -4.41
C LYS A 21 4.71 -14.80 -5.59
N ASN A 22 3.61 -14.47 -6.28
CA ASN A 22 2.93 -15.39 -7.20
C ASN A 22 2.94 -14.98 -8.67
N ALA A 23 3.85 -14.11 -9.11
CA ALA A 23 3.92 -13.76 -10.53
C ALA A 23 5.37 -13.61 -11.06
N VAL A 24 5.54 -13.60 -12.38
CA VAL A 24 6.83 -13.85 -13.06
C VAL A 24 7.67 -12.58 -13.29
N ASN A 25 7.16 -11.38 -13.00
CA ASN A 25 7.86 -10.08 -13.07
C ASN A 25 7.09 -9.05 -12.23
N ASN A 26 7.22 -9.10 -10.91
CA ASN A 26 6.33 -8.31 -10.03
C ASN A 26 7.07 -7.78 -8.82
N THR A 27 8.19 -7.15 -9.15
CA THR A 27 8.74 -6.10 -8.33
C THR A 27 8.02 -4.80 -8.68
N ILE A 28 7.40 -4.17 -7.70
CA ILE A 28 6.78 -2.85 -7.81
C ILE A 28 7.62 -1.90 -6.96
N GLU A 29 8.09 -0.82 -7.56
CA GLU A 29 8.66 0.29 -6.82
C GLU A 29 7.54 1.23 -6.39
N ILE A 30 7.50 1.55 -5.10
CA ILE A 30 6.56 2.48 -4.49
C ILE A 30 7.39 3.60 -3.88
N LYS A 31 7.21 4.83 -4.34
CA LYS A 31 7.85 5.99 -3.75
C LYS A 31 7.08 6.50 -2.55
N ASN A 32 7.75 7.21 -1.66
CA ASN A 32 7.06 7.94 -0.58
C ASN A 32 5.99 8.90 -1.13
N GLU A 33 6.27 9.56 -2.26
CA GLU A 33 5.31 10.43 -2.96
C GLU A 33 4.04 9.66 -3.41
N ASP A 34 4.18 8.41 -3.87
CA ASP A 34 3.03 7.60 -4.28
C ASP A 34 2.08 7.34 -3.09
N ILE A 35 2.64 7.15 -1.90
CA ILE A 35 1.89 6.91 -0.66
C ILE A 35 1.14 8.19 -0.24
N GLU A 36 1.78 9.35 -0.33
CA GLU A 36 1.16 10.65 -0.02
C GLU A 36 0.00 10.96 -0.98
N ILE A 37 0.22 10.77 -2.29
CA ILE A 37 -0.81 10.96 -3.32
C ILE A 37 -1.98 10.01 -3.08
N PHE A 38 -1.69 8.75 -2.76
CA PHE A 38 -2.71 7.76 -2.44
C PHE A 38 -3.54 8.17 -1.21
N ALA A 39 -2.90 8.55 -0.10
CA ALA A 39 -3.58 8.93 1.13
C ALA A 39 -4.52 10.13 0.92
N LYS A 40 -4.09 11.13 0.15
CA LYS A 40 -4.93 12.27 -0.22
C LYS A 40 -6.12 11.85 -1.08
N THR A 41 -5.85 11.05 -2.12
CA THR A 41 -6.89 10.57 -3.04
C THR A 41 -7.93 9.71 -2.31
N LEU A 42 -7.49 8.86 -1.39
CA LEU A 42 -8.38 8.03 -0.58
C LEU A 42 -9.24 8.88 0.36
N SER A 43 -8.65 9.91 0.99
CA SER A 43 -9.37 10.85 1.85
C SER A 43 -10.46 11.59 1.09
N ASP A 44 -10.16 12.09 -0.11
CA ASP A 44 -11.13 12.77 -0.99
C ASP A 44 -12.26 11.81 -1.42
N LYS A 45 -11.92 10.55 -1.76
CA LYS A 45 -12.91 9.51 -2.09
C LYS A 45 -13.84 9.21 -0.91
N LEU A 46 -13.31 9.12 0.32
CA LEU A 46 -14.10 8.87 1.54
C LEU A 46 -15.05 10.03 1.86
N VAL A 47 -14.61 11.28 1.70
CA VAL A 47 -15.46 12.47 1.95
C VAL A 47 -16.63 12.57 0.96
N THR A 48 -16.49 11.99 -0.23
CA THR A 48 -17.52 12.03 -1.28
C THR A 48 -18.51 10.85 -1.23
N ASP A 49 -18.44 10.01 -0.18
CA ASP A 49 -19.36 8.88 0.10
C ASP A 49 -19.57 7.95 -1.10
N ARG A 50 -18.48 7.69 -1.83
CA ARG A 50 -18.47 6.74 -2.96
C ARG A 50 -18.01 5.38 -2.48
N ASP A 51 -18.60 4.31 -3.03
CA ASP A 51 -18.05 2.97 -2.88
C ASP A 51 -16.59 2.95 -3.37
N ILE A 52 -15.67 2.63 -2.46
CA ILE A 52 -14.24 2.59 -2.74
C ILE A 52 -13.86 1.17 -3.10
N ILE A 53 -13.57 0.96 -4.38
CA ILE A 53 -12.96 -0.27 -4.88
C ILE A 53 -11.49 0.05 -5.13
N LEU A 54 -10.60 -0.63 -4.42
CA LEU A 54 -9.15 -0.50 -4.58
C LEU A 54 -8.66 -1.47 -5.66
N THR A 55 -7.74 -1.01 -6.50
CA THR A 55 -6.94 -1.89 -7.35
C THR A 55 -5.88 -2.63 -6.52
N GLU A 56 -5.28 -3.71 -7.05
CA GLU A 56 -4.21 -4.44 -6.38
C GLU A 56 -3.06 -3.53 -5.91
N LYS A 57 -2.64 -2.57 -6.75
CA LYS A 57 -1.62 -1.59 -6.38
C LYS A 57 -2.09 -0.66 -5.24
N GLU A 58 -3.35 -0.21 -5.28
CA GLU A 58 -3.93 0.63 -4.23
C GLU A 58 -4.11 -0.12 -2.91
N GLU A 59 -4.40 -1.43 -2.94
CA GLU A 59 -4.44 -2.27 -1.72
C GLU A 59 -3.05 -2.40 -1.08
N ILE A 60 -2.00 -2.58 -1.89
CA ILE A 60 -0.61 -2.59 -1.40
C ILE A 60 -0.25 -1.23 -0.79
N LEU A 61 -0.58 -0.13 -1.47
CA LEU A 61 -0.36 1.23 -0.97
C LEU A 61 -1.11 1.47 0.34
N PHE A 62 -2.35 1.01 0.44
CA PHE A 62 -3.15 1.11 1.65
C PHE A 62 -2.50 0.37 2.82
N ASN A 63 -2.07 -0.87 2.61
CA ASN A 63 -1.41 -1.65 3.66
C ASN A 63 -0.08 -1.02 4.11
N ILE A 64 0.74 -0.53 3.17
CA ILE A 64 2.00 0.16 3.50
C ILE A 64 1.71 1.45 4.29
N TRP A 65 0.75 2.24 3.83
CA TRP A 65 0.33 3.46 4.53
C TRP A 65 -0.15 3.17 5.95
N GLN A 66 -0.96 2.12 6.14
CA GLN A 66 -1.41 1.69 7.47
C GLN A 66 -0.23 1.31 8.38
N MET A 67 0.79 0.61 7.87
CA MET A 67 1.99 0.27 8.64
C MET A 67 2.75 1.53 9.09
N LEU A 68 2.84 2.55 8.24
CA LEU A 68 3.49 3.83 8.57
C LEU A 68 2.75 4.65 9.63
N LEU A 69 1.43 4.44 9.77
CA LEU A 69 0.61 5.09 10.79
C LEU A 69 0.69 4.39 12.16
N VAL A 70 1.23 3.18 12.23
CA VAL A 70 1.43 2.48 13.49
C VAL A 70 2.66 3.09 14.18
N PRO A 71 2.52 3.73 15.36
CA PRO A 71 3.67 4.25 16.08
C PRO A 71 4.63 3.11 16.45
N GLU A 72 5.93 3.37 16.41
CA GLU A 72 7.05 2.41 16.62
C GLU A 72 6.96 1.54 17.90
N ASN A 73 6.01 1.83 18.80
CA ASN A 73 5.85 1.20 20.11
C ASN A 73 4.75 0.14 20.20
N ILE A 74 4.15 -0.29 19.07
CA ILE A 74 3.21 -1.42 19.10
C ILE A 74 3.99 -2.73 18.91
N VAL A 75 4.17 -3.46 20.01
CA VAL A 75 4.63 -4.86 19.98
C VAL A 75 3.50 -5.70 19.38
N HIS A 76 3.75 -6.34 18.24
CA HIS A 76 2.87 -7.30 17.59
C HIS A 76 3.07 -8.73 18.12
#